data_AF-A0A396RYI4-F1
#
_entry.id   AF-A0A396RYI4-F1
#
_cell.length_a   1.000
_cell.length_b   1.000
_cell.length_c   1.000
_cell.angle_alpha   90.00
_cell.angle_beta   90.00
_cell.angle_gamma   90.00
#
_symmetry.space_group_name_H-M   'P 1'
#
loop_
_entity.id
_entity.type
_entity.pdbx_description
1 polymer ?
#
loop_
_entity_poly.entity_id
_entity_poly.type
_entity_poly.pdbx_seq_one_letter_code
_entity_poly.pdbx_strand_id
1 'polypeptide(L)'
;MAQPFDLAEELAKQPHLLEIPGNLLMKGGPEDYIGAVLCVRGTLYFREAHTPLVREALCQCFDEFKQVAEPHLTWLWREEPPKGKPLIAYKDAKPLREMMLEMDEDDHLSFSYTNGKNAHDAGAWLFDIYGKRGWQAKMGDGLSVLEFSVPLLYQEQNPLFFQQLFMSFARRLNPEQGYAGLAFNLSPTRRDENEPTEAFMAQRMPGLDVGTAALLANRPAFKHSKIKSISWLTLLDQVRLDQVGGLDVLRGQLPSSHFAFYECGNGVVIQAGAHPYLGGDADDPRPAPYVLLNHALKGIRYETVGSLHGGSHDGELRVVGWSADQWLKRLDVENGELAAWQTKLISNEPHLNATNSLAERI
;
A
#
# COMPACT_ATOMS: atom_id res chain seq x y z
N MET A 1 -33.44 18.69 4.99
CA MET A 1 -32.48 17.90 4.19
C MET A 1 -31.18 17.93 4.97
N ALA A 2 -30.69 16.77 5.41
CA ALA A 2 -29.36 16.71 6.02
C ALA A 2 -28.33 17.11 4.96
N GLN A 3 -27.36 17.94 5.34
CA GLN A 3 -26.23 18.26 4.48
C GLN A 3 -25.50 16.94 4.18
N PRO A 4 -25.11 16.68 2.91
CA PRO A 4 -24.34 15.48 2.59
C PRO A 4 -23.06 15.47 3.44
N PHE A 5 -22.68 14.28 3.93
CA PHE A 5 -21.50 14.11 4.76
C PHE A 5 -20.25 14.51 3.97
N ASP A 6 -19.55 15.54 4.42
CA ASP A 6 -18.28 15.97 3.87
C ASP A 6 -17.14 15.41 4.73
N LEU A 7 -16.53 14.33 4.24
CA LEU A 7 -15.44 13.65 4.95
C LEU A 7 -14.24 14.57 5.17
N ALA A 8 -13.91 15.43 4.19
CA ALA A 8 -12.78 16.34 4.31
C ALA A 8 -13.03 17.39 5.39
N GLU A 9 -14.25 17.93 5.47
CA GLU A 9 -14.64 18.88 6.52
C GLU A 9 -14.56 18.25 7.92
N GLU A 10 -15.06 17.03 8.09
CA GLU A 10 -15.03 16.32 9.39
C GLU A 10 -13.61 15.93 9.80
N LEU A 11 -12.79 15.43 8.86
CA LEU A 11 -11.38 15.13 9.12
C LEU A 11 -10.57 16.39 9.46
N ALA A 12 -10.87 17.52 8.84
CA ALA A 12 -10.22 18.79 9.17
C ALA A 12 -10.54 19.27 10.59
N LYS A 13 -11.76 19.02 11.08
CA LYS A 13 -12.15 19.33 12.47
C LYS A 13 -11.48 18.40 13.48
N GLN A 14 -11.31 17.13 13.13
CA GLN A 14 -10.86 16.09 14.05
C GLN A 14 -9.80 15.17 13.41
N PRO A 15 -8.58 15.66 13.15
CA PRO A 15 -7.54 14.88 12.45
C PRO A 15 -7.09 13.63 13.22
N HIS A 16 -7.27 13.61 14.54
CA HIS A 16 -6.94 12.49 15.42
C HIS A 16 -7.88 11.29 15.31
N LEU A 17 -9.03 11.40 14.61
CA LEU A 17 -9.96 10.27 14.42
C LEU A 17 -9.35 9.09 13.66
N LEU A 18 -8.27 9.34 12.92
CA LEU A 18 -7.57 8.34 12.14
C LEU A 18 -6.42 7.68 12.91
N GLU A 19 -6.11 8.18 14.11
CA GLU A 19 -5.04 7.71 14.97
C GLU A 19 -5.56 6.67 15.96
N ILE A 20 -4.83 5.56 16.12
CA ILE A 20 -5.17 4.51 17.07
C ILE A 20 -4.07 4.42 18.12
N PRO A 21 -4.42 4.36 19.42
CA PRO A 21 -3.46 4.18 20.49
C PRO A 21 -2.57 2.94 20.27
N GLY A 22 -1.30 3.10 20.61
CA GLY A 22 -0.32 2.03 20.64
C GLY A 22 -0.72 0.91 21.58
N ASN A 23 -0.39 -0.34 21.24
CA ASN A 23 -0.65 -1.51 22.07
C ASN A 23 -2.14 -1.75 22.42
N LEU A 24 -3.08 -1.13 21.68
CA LEU A 24 -4.51 -1.16 22.01
C LEU A 24 -5.07 -2.57 22.31
N LEU A 25 -4.64 -3.57 21.54
CA LEU A 25 -5.09 -4.96 21.66
C LEU A 25 -4.02 -5.91 22.24
N MET A 26 -2.98 -5.36 22.86
CA MET A 26 -1.99 -6.14 23.60
C MET A 26 -2.47 -6.41 25.03
N LYS A 27 -1.90 -7.43 25.69
CA LYS A 27 -2.23 -7.81 27.07
C LYS A 27 -2.07 -6.67 28.08
N GLY A 28 -1.12 -5.77 27.85
CA GLY A 28 -0.86 -4.60 28.69
C GLY A 28 -1.87 -3.46 28.53
N GLY A 29 -2.74 -3.53 27.50
CA GLY A 29 -3.63 -2.45 27.13
C GLY A 29 -2.92 -1.31 26.37
N PRO A 30 -3.66 -0.25 26.03
CA PRO A 30 -3.14 0.87 25.26
C PRO A 30 -2.05 1.64 26.01
N GLU A 31 -1.05 2.11 25.27
CA GLU A 31 0.04 2.95 25.74
C GLU A 31 -0.04 4.37 25.15
N ASP A 32 0.69 5.32 25.77
CA ASP A 32 0.72 6.74 25.38
C ASP A 32 1.63 7.01 24.17
N TYR A 33 1.24 6.43 23.03
CA TYR A 33 1.82 6.68 21.72
C TYR A 33 0.82 6.33 20.61
N ILE A 34 1.08 6.75 19.38
CA ILE A 34 0.22 6.39 18.24
C ILE A 34 0.73 5.10 17.59
N GLY A 35 -0.06 4.03 17.70
CA GLY A 35 0.28 2.70 17.20
C GLY A 35 0.01 2.49 15.73
N ALA A 36 -1.07 3.10 15.24
CA ALA A 36 -1.50 2.99 13.86
C ALA A 36 -2.20 4.27 13.39
N VAL A 37 -2.05 4.61 12.10
CA VAL A 37 -2.78 5.72 11.46
C VAL A 37 -3.38 5.27 10.14
N LEU A 38 -4.68 5.52 9.93
CA LEU A 38 -5.35 5.23 8.66
C LEU A 38 -4.91 6.25 7.59
N CYS A 39 -4.47 5.75 6.45
CA CYS A 39 -3.93 6.55 5.36
C CYS A 39 -4.22 5.93 3.99
N VAL A 40 -3.88 6.65 2.93
CA VAL A 40 -3.78 6.05 1.59
C VAL A 40 -2.33 5.64 1.38
N ARG A 41 -2.07 4.34 1.21
CA ARG A 41 -0.74 3.76 1.03
C ARG A 41 -0.63 3.07 -0.31
N GLY A 42 0.53 3.20 -0.94
CA GLY A 42 0.95 2.48 -2.12
C GLY A 42 2.16 1.62 -1.81
N THR A 43 2.19 0.44 -2.39
CA THR A 43 3.26 -0.54 -2.25
C THR A 43 3.69 -0.99 -3.64
N LEU A 44 4.98 -0.83 -3.96
CA LEU A 44 5.58 -1.27 -5.22
C LEU A 44 6.66 -2.31 -4.95
N TYR A 45 6.58 -3.46 -5.62
CA TYR A 45 7.60 -4.51 -5.54
C TYR A 45 8.46 -4.48 -6.81
N PHE A 46 9.74 -4.16 -6.64
CA PHE A 46 10.69 -3.97 -7.74
C PHE A 46 11.99 -4.74 -7.50
N ARG A 47 12.89 -4.77 -8.48
CA ARG A 47 14.19 -5.46 -8.38
C ARG A 47 15.36 -4.50 -8.42
N GLU A 48 16.54 -5.03 -8.15
CA GLU A 48 17.81 -4.36 -8.40
C GLU A 48 18.04 -3.10 -7.55
N ALA A 49 17.43 -3.02 -6.36
CA ALA A 49 17.59 -1.91 -5.41
C ALA A 49 19.05 -1.63 -4.98
N HIS A 50 19.94 -2.61 -5.15
CA HIS A 50 21.37 -2.47 -4.90
C HIS A 50 22.10 -1.67 -6.00
N THR A 51 21.52 -1.55 -7.20
CA THR A 51 22.18 -0.91 -8.33
C THR A 51 22.12 0.62 -8.25
N PRO A 52 23.13 1.34 -8.78
CA PRO A 52 23.11 2.80 -8.81
C PRO A 52 21.90 3.38 -9.55
N LEU A 53 21.46 2.74 -10.64
CA LEU A 53 20.32 3.20 -11.44
C LEU A 53 19.02 3.20 -10.62
N VAL A 54 18.74 2.12 -9.89
CA VAL A 54 17.51 2.02 -9.10
C VAL A 54 17.59 2.87 -7.83
N ARG A 55 18.78 3.02 -7.22
CA ARG A 55 18.97 3.97 -6.11
C ARG A 55 18.70 5.41 -6.53
N GLU A 56 19.15 5.79 -7.71
CA GLU A 56 18.84 7.10 -8.29
C GLU A 56 17.34 7.27 -8.54
N ALA A 57 16.66 6.24 -9.08
CA ALA A 57 15.22 6.26 -9.25
C ALA A 57 14.47 6.41 -7.91
N LEU A 58 14.91 5.73 -6.84
CA LEU A 58 14.37 5.89 -5.49
C LEU A 58 14.58 7.31 -4.95
N CYS A 59 15.74 7.92 -5.21
CA CYS A 59 15.99 9.32 -4.85
C CYS A 59 15.00 10.25 -5.56
N GLN A 60 14.76 10.04 -6.85
CA GLN A 60 13.80 10.84 -7.62
C GLN A 60 12.36 10.68 -7.08
N CYS A 61 11.96 9.45 -6.74
CA CYS A 61 10.67 9.20 -6.08
C CYS A 61 10.57 9.98 -4.76
N PHE A 62 11.62 9.97 -3.94
CA PHE A 62 11.63 10.72 -2.69
C PHE A 62 11.61 12.23 -2.92
N ASP A 63 12.34 12.75 -3.90
CA ASP A 63 12.37 14.18 -4.24
C ASP A 63 10.97 14.67 -4.65
N GLU A 64 10.22 13.88 -5.42
CA GLU A 64 8.83 14.21 -5.78
C GLU A 64 7.88 14.12 -4.57
N PHE A 65 7.98 13.06 -3.75
CA PHE A 65 7.20 12.95 -2.51
C PHE A 65 7.42 14.15 -1.58
N LYS A 66 8.68 14.56 -1.43
CA LYS A 66 9.11 15.65 -0.58
C LYS A 66 8.53 17.01 -0.97
N GLN A 67 8.17 17.23 -2.24
CA GLN A 67 7.60 18.51 -2.69
C GLN A 67 6.37 18.92 -1.86
N VAL A 68 5.66 17.92 -1.31
CA VAL A 68 4.48 18.13 -0.45
C VAL A 68 4.76 17.68 0.98
N ALA A 69 5.45 16.54 1.17
CA ALA A 69 5.60 15.94 2.49
C ALA A 69 6.64 16.65 3.38
N GLU A 70 7.63 17.35 2.81
CA GLU A 70 8.79 17.89 3.55
C GLU A 70 8.44 18.72 4.79
N PRO A 71 7.44 19.63 4.78
CA PRO A 71 7.05 20.39 5.97
C PRO A 71 6.50 19.54 7.11
N HIS A 72 6.10 18.30 6.83
CA HIS A 72 5.49 17.39 7.80
C HIS A 72 6.47 16.37 8.36
N LEU A 73 7.58 16.07 7.68
CA LEU A 73 8.50 15.01 8.09
C LEU A 73 9.24 15.37 9.39
N THR A 74 9.19 14.45 10.35
CA THR A 74 9.76 14.64 11.69
C THR A 74 10.91 13.68 11.98
N TRP A 75 10.87 12.46 11.44
CA TRP A 75 11.84 11.41 11.74
C TRP A 75 12.29 10.66 10.50
N LEU A 76 13.55 10.24 10.53
CA LEU A 76 14.13 9.21 9.67
C LEU A 76 14.56 8.04 10.56
N TRP A 77 13.99 6.86 10.30
CA TRP A 77 14.47 5.60 10.84
C TRP A 77 15.20 4.79 9.75
N ARG A 78 16.27 4.10 10.13
CA ARG A 78 17.07 3.23 9.28
C ARG A 78 17.37 1.97 10.08
N GLU A 79 16.97 0.82 9.56
CA GLU A 79 17.44 -0.46 10.09
C GLU A 79 18.93 -0.61 9.77
N GLU A 80 19.75 -0.96 10.77
CA GLU A 80 21.18 -1.28 10.62
C GLU A 80 21.95 -0.36 9.64
N PRO A 81 21.94 0.98 9.84
CA PRO A 81 22.59 1.88 8.90
C PRO A 81 24.11 1.62 8.89
N PRO A 82 24.76 1.55 7.73
CA PRO A 82 26.23 1.36 7.66
C PRO A 82 27.00 2.50 8.35
N LYS A 83 26.40 3.69 8.42
CA LYS A 83 26.92 4.86 9.13
C LYS A 83 25.79 5.66 9.78
N GLY A 84 26.08 6.25 10.93
CA GLY A 84 25.17 7.13 11.66
C GLY A 84 24.30 6.37 12.67
N LYS A 85 23.28 7.07 13.20
CA LYS A 85 22.34 6.49 14.16
C LYS A 85 21.13 5.89 13.41
N PRO A 86 20.52 4.81 13.93
CA PRO A 86 19.29 4.25 13.37
C PRO A 86 18.11 5.23 13.36
N LEU A 87 18.07 6.17 14.29
CA LEU A 87 16.99 7.15 14.41
C LEU A 87 17.55 8.56 14.43
N ILE A 88 17.04 9.41 13.55
CA ILE A 88 17.48 10.79 13.33
C ILE A 88 16.25 11.68 13.19
N ALA A 89 16.26 12.87 13.81
CA ALA A 89 15.23 13.87 13.52
C ALA A 89 15.41 14.37 12.08
N TYR A 90 14.33 14.48 11.32
CA TYR A 90 14.39 14.75 9.88
C TYR A 90 15.21 16.01 9.53
N LYS A 91 15.05 17.09 10.31
CA LYS A 91 15.81 18.34 10.16
C LYS A 91 17.33 18.18 10.24
N ASP A 92 17.80 17.13 10.90
CA ASP A 92 19.21 16.83 11.11
C ASP A 92 19.70 15.72 10.14
N ALA A 93 18.80 15.16 9.32
CA ALA A 93 19.13 14.13 8.35
C ALA A 93 19.82 14.73 7.12
N LYS A 94 20.84 14.04 6.61
CA LYS A 94 21.41 14.34 5.30
C LYS A 94 20.37 14.06 4.20
N PRO A 95 20.48 14.68 3.01
CA PRO A 95 19.69 14.29 1.85
C PRO A 95 19.81 12.79 1.53
N LEU A 96 18.70 12.15 1.12
CA LEU A 96 18.66 10.72 0.80
C LEU A 96 19.76 10.32 -0.20
N ARG A 97 19.92 11.15 -1.24
CA ARG A 97 20.90 10.95 -2.31
C ARG A 97 22.34 10.94 -1.81
N GLU A 98 22.69 11.83 -0.89
CA GLU A 98 24.02 11.82 -0.25
C GLU A 98 24.24 10.54 0.55
N MET A 99 23.24 10.09 1.31
CA MET A 99 23.33 8.83 2.05
C MET A 99 23.45 7.62 1.13
N MET A 100 22.71 7.57 0.03
CA MET A 100 22.77 6.47 -0.95
C MET A 100 24.12 6.41 -1.70
N LEU A 101 24.75 7.55 -1.96
CA LEU A 101 26.09 7.62 -2.59
C LEU A 101 27.20 7.07 -1.69
N GLU A 102 27.02 7.12 -0.37
CA GLU A 102 27.98 6.58 0.58
C GLU A 102 27.83 5.06 0.82
N MET A 103 26.79 4.43 0.28
CA MET A 103 26.46 3.01 0.51
C MET A 103 27.03 2.10 -0.57
N ASP A 104 27.54 0.93 -0.17
CA ASP A 104 27.93 -0.15 -1.07
C ASP A 104 26.70 -0.97 -1.54
N GLU A 105 26.82 -1.74 -2.63
CA GLU A 105 25.74 -2.60 -3.15
C GLU A 105 25.25 -3.64 -2.13
N ASP A 106 26.11 -4.06 -1.20
CA ASP A 106 25.81 -5.05 -0.18
C ASP A 106 25.40 -4.45 1.18
N ASP A 107 25.31 -3.13 1.31
CA ASP A 107 24.78 -2.47 2.50
C ASP A 107 23.26 -2.66 2.65
N HIS A 108 22.75 -2.68 3.88
CA HIS A 108 21.32 -2.75 4.14
C HIS A 108 20.62 -1.48 3.66
N LEU A 109 19.69 -1.61 2.71
CA LEU A 109 18.90 -0.49 2.21
C LEU A 109 17.59 -0.40 2.98
N SER A 110 17.61 0.37 4.08
CA SER A 110 16.43 0.67 4.89
C SER A 110 16.36 2.17 5.18
N PHE A 111 15.25 2.79 4.77
CA PHE A 111 14.94 4.20 5.06
C PHE A 111 13.45 4.36 5.28
N SER A 112 13.05 4.87 6.43
CA SER A 112 11.66 5.15 6.79
C SER A 112 11.53 6.60 7.22
N TYR A 113 10.97 7.44 6.35
CA TYR A 113 10.67 8.84 6.63
C TYR A 113 9.22 8.95 7.08
N THR A 114 8.97 9.53 8.25
CA THR A 114 7.62 9.62 8.84
C THR A 114 7.34 10.97 9.48
N ASN A 115 6.05 11.29 9.69
CA ASN A 115 5.59 12.48 10.41
C ASN A 115 5.07 12.20 11.83
N GLY A 116 5.41 11.06 12.44
CA GLY A 116 5.05 10.77 13.83
C GLY A 116 5.50 11.89 14.78
N LYS A 117 4.65 12.27 15.75
CA LYS A 117 4.97 13.36 16.70
C LYS A 117 6.19 12.98 17.55
N ASN A 118 6.16 11.79 18.15
CA ASN A 118 7.30 11.14 18.76
C ASN A 118 7.93 10.14 17.80
N ALA A 119 9.19 9.78 18.05
CA ALA A 119 9.95 8.91 17.16
C ALA A 119 9.37 7.49 16.96
N HIS A 120 8.50 7.04 17.85
CA HIS A 120 7.83 5.74 17.80
C HIS A 120 6.34 5.86 17.48
N ASP A 121 5.84 7.07 17.20
CA ASP A 121 4.47 7.26 16.73
C ASP A 121 4.38 6.85 15.25
N ALA A 122 3.30 6.17 14.90
CA ALA A 122 2.89 6.02 13.51
C ALA A 122 2.58 7.40 12.90
N GLY A 123 2.87 7.53 11.60
CA GLY A 123 2.61 8.74 10.83
C GLY A 123 1.84 8.42 9.55
N ALA A 124 0.99 9.35 9.12
CA ALA A 124 0.24 9.25 7.87
C ALA A 124 1.05 9.64 6.62
N TRP A 125 2.05 10.51 6.78
CA TRP A 125 3.08 10.71 5.76
C TRP A 125 4.17 9.68 6.00
N LEU A 126 4.36 8.77 5.04
CA LEU A 126 5.40 7.74 5.11
C LEU A 126 6.08 7.63 3.75
N PHE A 127 7.40 7.47 3.76
CA PHE A 127 8.18 6.99 2.61
C PHE A 127 9.18 5.95 3.14
N ASP A 128 8.95 4.69 2.80
CA ASP A 128 9.63 3.53 3.35
C ASP A 128 10.28 2.71 2.23
N ILE A 129 11.61 2.59 2.29
CA ILE A 129 12.41 1.79 1.37
C ILE A 129 12.90 0.57 2.10
N TYR A 130 12.66 -0.61 1.52
CA TYR A 130 13.32 -1.85 1.85
C TYR A 130 13.96 -2.47 0.61
N GLY A 131 15.29 -2.48 0.54
CA GLY A 131 16.04 -3.01 -0.60
C GLY A 131 16.85 -4.24 -0.28
N LYS A 132 16.86 -5.20 -1.21
CA LYS A 132 17.75 -6.37 -1.17
C LYS A 132 19.17 -5.97 -1.49
N ARG A 133 20.11 -6.56 -0.73
CA ARG A 133 21.56 -6.45 -0.96
C ARG A 133 21.95 -7.10 -2.29
N GLY A 134 23.07 -6.68 -2.87
CA GLY A 134 23.60 -7.20 -4.14
C GLY A 134 23.77 -8.72 -4.12
N TRP A 135 24.38 -9.27 -3.06
CA TRP A 135 24.56 -10.72 -2.91
C TRP A 135 23.23 -11.49 -2.87
N GLN A 136 22.19 -10.95 -2.23
CA GLN A 136 20.86 -11.58 -2.19
C GLN A 136 20.23 -11.60 -3.58
N ALA A 137 20.32 -10.49 -4.30
CA ALA A 137 19.82 -10.40 -5.67
C ALA A 137 20.51 -11.41 -6.60
N LYS A 138 21.85 -11.55 -6.50
CA LYS A 138 22.64 -12.55 -7.26
C LYS A 138 22.23 -14.00 -6.95
N MET A 139 21.69 -14.27 -5.76
CA MET A 139 21.13 -15.56 -5.36
C MET A 139 19.66 -15.77 -5.79
N GLY A 140 19.08 -14.84 -6.55
CA GLY A 140 17.67 -14.90 -6.97
C GLY A 140 16.68 -14.35 -5.94
N ASP A 141 17.17 -13.73 -4.85
CA ASP A 141 16.38 -13.07 -3.81
C ASP A 141 16.44 -11.55 -3.92
N GLY A 142 16.06 -11.03 -5.09
CA GLY A 142 16.20 -9.61 -5.45
C GLY A 142 14.96 -8.74 -5.28
N LEU A 143 13.85 -9.25 -4.71
CA LEU A 143 12.60 -8.50 -4.59
C LEU A 143 12.70 -7.47 -3.46
N SER A 144 12.53 -6.21 -3.80
CA SER A 144 12.61 -5.02 -2.95
C SER A 144 11.27 -4.29 -2.93
N VAL A 145 11.09 -3.37 -1.99
CA VAL A 145 9.82 -2.70 -1.74
C VAL A 145 10.01 -1.20 -1.56
N LEU A 146 9.10 -0.44 -2.15
CA LEU A 146 8.85 0.95 -1.80
C LEU A 146 7.41 1.04 -1.30
N GLU A 147 7.23 1.51 -0.07
CA GLU A 147 5.93 1.94 0.45
C GLU A 147 5.91 3.45 0.62
N PHE A 148 4.81 4.08 0.27
CA PHE A 148 4.61 5.50 0.50
C PHE A 148 3.15 5.79 0.78
N SER A 149 2.88 6.83 1.56
CA SER A 149 1.51 7.16 1.96
C SER A 149 1.30 8.64 2.18
N VAL A 150 0.04 9.03 2.09
CA VAL A 150 -0.44 10.38 2.38
C VAL A 150 -1.61 10.32 3.36
N PRO A 151 -1.82 11.38 4.17
CA PRO A 151 -3.02 11.49 5.00
C PRO A 151 -4.29 11.43 4.18
N LEU A 152 -5.31 10.75 4.71
CA LEU A 152 -6.62 10.63 4.04
C LEU A 152 -7.22 12.02 3.75
N LEU A 153 -7.12 12.96 4.68
CA LEU A 153 -7.55 14.34 4.46
C LEU A 153 -6.88 15.00 3.25
N TYR A 154 -5.57 14.78 3.08
CA TYR A 154 -4.85 15.34 1.94
C TYR A 154 -5.33 14.71 0.62
N GLN A 155 -5.60 13.40 0.61
CA GLN A 155 -6.18 12.71 -0.53
C GLN A 155 -7.59 13.24 -0.86
N GLU A 156 -8.46 13.43 0.12
CA GLU A 156 -9.81 13.95 -0.10
C GLU A 156 -9.79 15.37 -0.70
N GLN A 157 -8.83 16.19 -0.26
CA GLN A 157 -8.63 17.55 -0.80
C GLN A 157 -7.95 17.55 -2.18
N ASN A 158 -7.19 16.51 -2.51
CA ASN A 158 -6.41 16.40 -3.74
C ASN A 158 -6.61 15.02 -4.42
N PRO A 159 -7.81 14.70 -4.93
CA PRO A 159 -8.16 13.32 -5.31
C PRO A 159 -7.26 12.64 -6.36
N LEU A 160 -6.61 13.44 -7.22
CA LEU A 160 -5.72 12.92 -8.27
C LEU A 160 -4.26 12.79 -7.82
N PHE A 161 -3.87 13.43 -6.72
CA PHE A 161 -2.47 13.55 -6.33
C PHE A 161 -1.83 12.19 -6.08
N PHE A 162 -2.47 11.34 -5.26
CA PHE A 162 -1.89 10.06 -4.92
C PHE A 162 -1.76 9.13 -6.14
N GLN A 163 -2.75 9.17 -7.03
CA GLN A 163 -2.72 8.42 -8.27
C GLN A 163 -1.56 8.87 -9.17
N GLN A 164 -1.35 10.17 -9.34
CA GLN A 164 -0.21 10.72 -10.09
C GLN A 164 1.12 10.27 -9.50
N LEU A 165 1.25 10.33 -8.17
CA LEU A 165 2.45 9.92 -7.46
C LEU A 165 2.73 8.41 -7.66
N PHE A 166 1.70 7.56 -7.53
CA PHE A 166 1.81 6.13 -7.78
C PHE A 166 2.24 5.81 -9.21
N MET A 167 1.64 6.46 -10.21
CA MET A 167 2.01 6.30 -11.61
C MET A 167 3.45 6.75 -11.87
N SER A 168 3.86 7.89 -11.32
CA SER A 168 5.22 8.42 -11.46
C SER A 168 6.25 7.44 -10.89
N PHE A 169 6.01 6.91 -9.69
CA PHE A 169 6.95 5.99 -9.03
C PHE A 169 7.02 4.65 -9.76
N ALA A 170 5.87 4.13 -10.17
CA ALA A 170 5.81 2.90 -10.94
C ALA A 170 6.56 3.01 -12.27
N ARG A 171 6.46 4.15 -12.98
CA ARG A 171 7.24 4.40 -14.22
C ARG A 171 8.75 4.43 -13.99
N ARG A 172 9.21 4.97 -12.85
CA ARG A 172 10.64 5.07 -12.51
C ARG A 172 11.24 3.74 -12.06
N LEU A 173 10.47 2.96 -11.29
CA LEU A 173 10.96 1.73 -10.66
C LEU A 173 10.67 0.46 -11.45
N ASN A 174 9.77 0.54 -12.44
CA ASN A 174 9.33 -0.59 -13.26
C ASN A 174 9.04 -1.87 -12.43
N PRO A 175 8.10 -1.79 -11.46
CA PRO A 175 7.82 -2.86 -10.51
C PRO A 175 7.16 -4.08 -11.17
N GLU A 176 7.39 -5.27 -10.60
CA GLU A 176 6.74 -6.52 -11.04
C GLU A 176 5.25 -6.57 -10.65
N GLN A 177 4.92 -5.98 -9.51
CA GLN A 177 3.57 -5.86 -9.00
C GLN A 177 3.49 -4.65 -8.05
N GLY A 178 2.29 -4.12 -7.89
CA GLY A 178 2.03 -3.07 -6.92
C GLY A 178 0.55 -2.88 -6.68
N TYR A 179 0.21 -2.20 -5.60
CA TYR A 179 -1.17 -1.86 -5.27
C TYR A 179 -1.20 -0.61 -4.41
N ALA A 180 -2.33 0.08 -4.41
CA ALA A 180 -2.55 1.25 -3.57
C ALA A 180 -4.02 1.38 -3.16
N GLY A 181 -4.25 1.83 -1.93
CA GLY A 181 -5.57 2.03 -1.35
C GLY A 181 -5.47 2.38 0.13
N LEU A 182 -6.53 2.11 0.91
CA LEU A 182 -6.52 2.39 2.34
C LEU A 182 -5.72 1.35 3.12
N ALA A 183 -4.89 1.83 4.05
CA ALA A 183 -4.08 0.98 4.92
C ALA A 183 -3.83 1.65 6.27
N PHE A 184 -3.43 0.86 7.26
CA PHE A 184 -2.80 1.40 8.46
C PHE A 184 -1.29 1.47 8.28
N ASN A 185 -0.72 2.66 8.49
CA ASN A 185 0.70 2.74 8.82
C ASN A 185 0.83 2.41 10.30
N LEU A 186 1.60 1.36 10.59
CA LEU A 186 1.95 1.00 11.96
C LEU A 186 3.21 1.74 12.40
N SER A 187 3.42 1.87 13.71
CA SER A 187 4.66 2.41 14.26
C SER A 187 5.87 1.70 13.63
N PRO A 188 6.83 2.42 13.02
CA PRO A 188 7.96 1.80 12.35
C PRO A 188 8.87 1.05 13.33
N THR A 189 8.92 1.47 14.59
CA THR A 189 9.75 0.87 15.64
C THR A 189 9.01 -0.06 16.60
N ARG A 190 7.67 -0.09 16.53
CA ARG A 190 6.80 -0.89 17.40
C ARG A 190 5.70 -1.58 16.59
N ARG A 191 6.07 -2.13 15.44
CA ARG A 191 5.10 -2.71 14.51
C ARG A 191 4.43 -3.92 15.13
N ASP A 192 5.22 -4.79 15.74
CA ASP A 192 4.76 -6.07 16.28
C ASP A 192 3.62 -5.87 17.29
N GLU A 193 3.76 -4.88 18.17
CA GLU A 193 2.78 -4.56 19.21
C GLU A 193 1.49 -3.93 18.66
N ASN A 194 1.46 -3.54 17.38
CA ASN A 194 0.32 -2.89 16.72
C ASN A 194 -0.30 -3.72 15.58
N GLU A 195 0.33 -4.81 15.14
CA GLU A 195 -0.27 -5.76 14.19
C GLU A 195 -1.61 -6.35 14.67
N PRO A 196 -1.86 -6.59 15.99
CA PRO A 196 -3.16 -7.06 16.45
C PRO A 196 -4.30 -6.09 16.18
N THR A 197 -4.03 -4.78 16.28
CA THR A 197 -4.98 -3.72 15.92
C THR A 197 -5.31 -3.78 14.44
N GLU A 198 -4.29 -3.87 13.56
CA GLU A 198 -4.51 -4.02 12.12
C GLU A 198 -5.33 -5.29 11.80
N ALA A 199 -5.00 -6.41 12.45
CA ALA A 199 -5.69 -7.67 12.26
C ALA A 199 -7.17 -7.60 12.65
N PHE A 200 -7.49 -6.92 13.75
CA PHE A 200 -8.87 -6.74 14.22
C PHE A 200 -9.69 -5.85 13.27
N MET A 201 -9.08 -4.78 12.78
CA MET A 201 -9.72 -3.85 11.84
C MET A 201 -9.96 -4.50 10.48
N ALA A 202 -9.00 -5.28 9.98
CA ALA A 202 -9.09 -5.96 8.70
C ALA A 202 -10.28 -6.93 8.57
N GLN A 203 -10.74 -7.50 9.69
CA GLN A 203 -11.94 -8.36 9.71
C GLN A 203 -13.24 -7.61 9.38
N ARG A 204 -13.25 -6.28 9.54
CA ARG A 204 -14.43 -5.41 9.36
C ARG A 204 -14.28 -4.49 8.15
N MET A 205 -13.08 -4.38 7.60
CA MET A 205 -12.72 -3.43 6.55
C MET A 205 -12.19 -4.20 5.33
N PRO A 206 -13.05 -4.74 4.46
CA PRO A 206 -12.63 -5.57 3.34
C PRO A 206 -11.79 -4.81 2.28
N GLY A 207 -11.81 -3.48 2.28
CA GLY A 207 -10.95 -2.66 1.43
C GLY A 207 -9.57 -2.35 2.01
N LEU A 208 -9.34 -2.64 3.30
CA LEU A 208 -8.09 -2.34 4.00
C LEU A 208 -6.95 -3.28 3.57
N ASP A 209 -5.81 -2.69 3.21
CA ASP A 209 -4.55 -3.42 3.03
C ASP A 209 -3.95 -3.84 4.37
N VAL A 210 -3.33 -5.04 4.41
CA VAL A 210 -2.80 -5.63 5.64
C VAL A 210 -1.40 -6.20 5.42
N GLY A 211 -0.58 -6.08 6.48
CA GLY A 211 0.68 -6.79 6.60
C GLY A 211 1.88 -5.99 6.13
N THR A 212 3.03 -6.63 6.25
CA THR A 212 4.33 -5.97 6.02
C THR A 212 4.88 -6.34 4.65
N ALA A 213 5.03 -5.36 3.77
CA ALA A 213 5.49 -5.62 2.41
C ALA A 213 6.94 -6.15 2.37
N ALA A 214 7.83 -5.61 3.22
CA ALA A 214 9.20 -6.10 3.39
C ALA A 214 9.24 -7.58 3.87
N LEU A 215 8.33 -7.96 4.78
CA LEU A 215 8.20 -9.34 5.24
C LEU A 215 7.85 -10.27 4.06
N LEU A 216 6.92 -9.87 3.20
CA LEU A 216 6.54 -10.64 2.01
C LEU A 216 7.70 -10.73 1.00
N ALA A 217 8.44 -9.64 0.78
CA ALA A 217 9.59 -9.63 -0.12
C ALA A 217 10.71 -10.61 0.31
N ASN A 218 10.77 -10.97 1.60
CA ASN A 218 11.68 -11.99 2.12
C ASN A 218 11.18 -13.43 1.95
N ARG A 219 9.98 -13.66 1.41
CA ARG A 219 9.40 -15.00 1.35
C ARG A 219 9.60 -15.70 0.03
N PRO A 220 10.06 -16.96 0.04
CA PRO A 220 10.15 -17.76 -1.18
C PRO A 220 8.81 -17.88 -1.91
N ALA A 221 7.71 -18.08 -1.19
CA ALA A 221 6.38 -18.21 -1.78
C ALA A 221 5.92 -16.95 -2.52
N PHE A 222 6.41 -15.76 -2.14
CA PHE A 222 6.02 -14.48 -2.71
C PHE A 222 6.87 -14.08 -3.94
N LYS A 223 7.60 -15.03 -4.54
CA LYS A 223 8.47 -14.79 -5.72
C LYS A 223 7.89 -15.26 -7.03
N HIS A 224 6.75 -15.95 -7.01
CA HIS A 224 6.05 -16.36 -8.23
C HIS A 224 5.44 -15.14 -8.94
N SER A 225 5.23 -15.24 -10.26
CA SER A 225 4.51 -14.23 -11.04
C SER A 225 3.03 -14.22 -10.68
N LYS A 226 2.71 -13.68 -9.50
CA LYS A 226 1.38 -13.55 -8.91
C LYS A 226 1.26 -12.19 -8.23
N ILE A 227 0.05 -11.84 -7.84
CA ILE A 227 -0.24 -10.61 -7.10
C ILE A 227 -0.67 -10.90 -5.66
N LYS A 228 -0.25 -10.05 -4.71
CA LYS A 228 -0.72 -10.11 -3.31
C LYS A 228 -2.23 -9.96 -3.22
N SER A 229 -2.77 -8.86 -3.75
CA SER A 229 -4.16 -8.50 -3.57
C SER A 229 -4.61 -7.46 -4.60
N ILE A 230 -5.90 -7.16 -4.55
CA ILE A 230 -6.55 -6.07 -5.29
C ILE A 230 -6.79 -4.91 -4.33
N SER A 231 -6.61 -3.70 -4.86
CA SER A 231 -6.93 -2.46 -4.17
C SER A 231 -7.41 -1.40 -5.17
N TRP A 232 -7.55 -0.15 -4.74
CA TRP A 232 -7.99 0.98 -5.58
C TRP A 232 -7.16 1.10 -6.85
N LEU A 233 -5.84 1.05 -6.72
CA LEU A 233 -4.91 0.92 -7.82
C LEU A 233 -4.26 -0.46 -7.74
N THR A 234 -4.19 -1.17 -8.85
CA THR A 234 -3.51 -2.46 -8.96
C THR A 234 -2.60 -2.46 -10.19
N LEU A 235 -1.31 -2.70 -10.00
CA LEU A 235 -0.31 -2.74 -11.05
C LEU A 235 0.05 -4.18 -11.40
N LEU A 236 0.02 -4.47 -12.70
CA LEU A 236 0.49 -5.72 -13.29
C LEU A 236 1.63 -5.43 -14.27
N ASP A 237 2.76 -6.14 -14.12
CA ASP A 237 3.74 -6.21 -15.20
C ASP A 237 3.21 -7.04 -16.39
N GLN A 238 3.93 -7.00 -17.52
CA GLN A 238 3.53 -7.75 -18.72
C GLN A 238 3.32 -9.25 -18.44
N VAL A 239 4.19 -9.87 -17.63
CA VAL A 239 4.10 -11.30 -17.33
C VAL A 239 2.78 -11.65 -16.64
N ARG A 240 2.34 -10.85 -15.66
CA ARG A 240 1.05 -11.05 -14.98
C ARG A 240 -0.13 -10.69 -15.86
N LEU A 241 0.01 -9.66 -16.70
CA LEU A 241 -1.03 -9.25 -17.66
C LEU A 241 -1.31 -10.36 -18.69
N ASP A 242 -0.26 -11.00 -19.20
CA ASP A 242 -0.39 -12.10 -20.18
C ASP A 242 -1.09 -13.32 -19.58
N GLN A 243 -0.86 -13.62 -18.29
CA GLN A 243 -1.51 -14.72 -17.58
C GLN A 243 -3.03 -14.59 -17.47
N VAL A 244 -3.56 -13.36 -17.56
CA VAL A 244 -5.01 -13.09 -17.57
C VAL A 244 -5.56 -12.80 -18.97
N GLY A 245 -4.78 -13.09 -20.01
CA GLY A 245 -5.19 -12.97 -21.41
C GLY A 245 -4.94 -11.59 -22.03
N GLY A 246 -4.24 -10.69 -21.34
CA GLY A 246 -3.88 -9.37 -21.85
C GLY A 246 -4.89 -8.27 -21.52
N LEU A 247 -4.54 -7.04 -21.92
CA LEU A 247 -5.31 -5.84 -21.60
C LEU A 247 -6.74 -5.87 -22.17
N ASP A 248 -6.91 -6.27 -23.42
CA ASP A 248 -8.23 -6.25 -24.09
C ASP A 248 -9.22 -7.19 -23.41
N VAL A 249 -8.75 -8.33 -22.92
CA VAL A 249 -9.56 -9.29 -22.17
C VAL A 249 -10.04 -8.68 -20.85
N LEU A 250 -9.16 -8.00 -20.11
CA LEU A 250 -9.53 -7.31 -18.87
C LEU A 250 -10.52 -6.17 -19.13
N ARG A 251 -10.29 -5.36 -20.17
CA ARG A 251 -11.19 -4.27 -20.56
C ARG A 251 -12.57 -4.77 -20.98
N GLY A 252 -12.65 -5.95 -21.60
CA GLY A 252 -13.92 -6.58 -21.96
C GLY A 252 -14.75 -7.06 -20.76
N GLN A 253 -14.11 -7.35 -19.63
CA GLN A 253 -14.77 -7.85 -18.41
C GLN A 253 -15.22 -6.73 -17.46
N LEU A 254 -14.58 -5.55 -17.53
CA LEU A 254 -14.73 -4.48 -16.56
C LEU A 254 -15.31 -3.21 -17.21
N PRO A 255 -16.42 -2.64 -16.70
CA PRO A 255 -17.05 -1.48 -17.32
C PRO A 255 -16.18 -0.21 -17.20
N SER A 256 -15.89 0.41 -18.34
CA SER A 256 -15.06 1.63 -18.42
C SER A 256 -15.62 2.86 -17.71
N SER A 257 -16.90 2.81 -17.29
CA SER A 257 -17.50 3.84 -16.44
C SER A 257 -16.96 3.84 -15.01
N HIS A 258 -16.42 2.72 -14.52
CA HIS A 258 -15.94 2.57 -13.14
C HIS A 258 -14.50 2.06 -13.04
N PHE A 259 -13.95 1.56 -14.15
CA PHE A 259 -12.58 1.10 -14.25
C PHE A 259 -11.81 1.91 -15.28
N ALA A 260 -10.58 2.28 -14.93
CA ALA A 260 -9.64 2.90 -15.85
C ALA A 260 -8.34 2.10 -15.91
N PHE A 261 -7.69 2.12 -17.05
CA PHE A 261 -6.43 1.45 -17.31
C PHE A 261 -5.41 2.49 -17.74
N TYR A 262 -4.16 2.34 -17.32
CA TYR A 262 -3.09 3.28 -17.61
C TYR A 262 -1.82 2.52 -17.97
N GLU A 263 -1.16 2.91 -19.06
CA GLU A 263 0.16 2.39 -19.39
C GLU A 263 1.18 2.87 -18.36
N CYS A 264 1.99 1.94 -17.86
CA CYS A 264 3.01 2.21 -16.88
C CYS A 264 4.26 1.36 -17.15
N GLY A 265 5.22 1.93 -17.87
CA GLY A 265 6.44 1.21 -18.26
C GLY A 265 6.11 0.01 -19.14
N ASN A 266 6.45 -1.19 -18.68
CA ASN A 266 6.13 -2.45 -19.34
C ASN A 266 4.83 -3.12 -18.81
N GLY A 267 4.01 -2.38 -18.05
CA GLY A 267 2.83 -2.92 -17.39
C GLY A 267 1.62 -2.00 -17.49
N VAL A 268 0.56 -2.39 -16.78
CA VAL A 268 -0.68 -1.63 -16.69
C VAL A 268 -1.04 -1.38 -15.23
N VAL A 269 -1.52 -0.17 -14.95
CA VAL A 269 -2.19 0.16 -13.69
C VAL A 269 -3.69 0.17 -13.94
N ILE A 270 -4.43 -0.55 -13.11
CA ILE A 270 -5.88 -0.65 -13.12
C ILE A 270 -6.41 0.16 -11.94
N GLN A 271 -7.27 1.13 -12.21
CA GLN A 271 -8.04 1.84 -11.21
C GLN A 271 -9.41 1.19 -11.06
N ALA A 272 -9.76 0.77 -9.84
CA ALA A 272 -11.04 0.17 -9.47
C ALA A 272 -11.88 1.15 -8.66
N GLY A 273 -12.77 1.89 -9.34
CA GLY A 273 -13.66 2.89 -8.74
C GLY A 273 -13.02 4.28 -8.58
N ALA A 274 -13.85 5.23 -8.15
CA ALA A 274 -13.49 6.65 -8.15
C ALA A 274 -12.56 7.06 -7.02
N HIS A 275 -12.57 6.34 -5.91
CA HIS A 275 -11.78 6.66 -4.71
C HIS A 275 -11.37 5.36 -4.02
N PRO A 276 -10.39 5.39 -3.10
CA PRO A 276 -10.09 4.21 -2.31
C PRO A 276 -11.25 3.87 -1.36
N TYR A 277 -11.59 2.58 -1.28
CA TYR A 277 -12.68 2.07 -0.45
C TYR A 277 -12.15 1.34 0.78
N LEU A 278 -12.79 1.55 1.94
CA LEU A 278 -12.56 0.76 3.16
C LEU A 278 -13.52 -0.42 3.28
N GLY A 279 -14.74 -0.21 2.80
CA GLY A 279 -15.91 -1.06 2.83
C GLY A 279 -17.14 -0.23 2.47
N GLY A 280 -18.31 -0.83 2.34
CA GLY A 280 -19.58 -0.15 2.10
C GLY A 280 -20.58 -0.36 3.25
N ASP A 281 -21.59 0.49 3.33
CA ASP A 281 -22.62 0.48 4.40
C ASP A 281 -23.77 -0.52 4.16
N ALA A 282 -23.55 -1.52 3.31
CA ALA A 282 -24.54 -2.53 2.95
C ALA A 282 -24.39 -3.81 3.80
N ASP A 283 -25.39 -4.69 3.73
CA ASP A 283 -25.35 -6.04 4.33
C ASP A 283 -24.05 -6.79 3.98
N ASP A 284 -23.56 -6.57 2.75
CA ASP A 284 -22.21 -6.97 2.34
C ASP A 284 -21.30 -5.73 2.21
N PRO A 285 -20.31 -5.57 3.12
CA PRO A 285 -19.44 -4.41 3.15
C PRO A 285 -18.35 -4.44 2.07
N ARG A 286 -18.25 -5.47 1.23
CA ARG A 286 -17.21 -5.54 0.20
C ARG A 286 -17.45 -4.50 -0.90
N PRO A 287 -16.43 -3.72 -1.31
CA PRO A 287 -16.56 -2.74 -2.40
C PRO A 287 -16.78 -3.45 -3.73
N ALA A 288 -17.83 -3.06 -4.46
CA ALA A 288 -18.16 -3.69 -5.75
C ALA A 288 -17.02 -3.58 -6.78
N PRO A 289 -16.29 -2.45 -6.92
CA PRO A 289 -15.16 -2.38 -7.83
C PRO A 289 -14.07 -3.40 -7.50
N TYR A 290 -13.79 -3.63 -6.22
CA TYR A 290 -12.72 -4.53 -5.77
C TYR A 290 -13.12 -5.99 -5.96
N VAL A 291 -14.39 -6.34 -5.69
CA VAL A 291 -14.91 -7.70 -5.91
C VAL A 291 -14.82 -8.09 -7.38
N LEU A 292 -15.25 -7.20 -8.29
CA LEU A 292 -15.24 -7.49 -9.73
C LEU A 292 -13.82 -7.61 -10.29
N LEU A 293 -12.90 -6.71 -9.89
CA LEU A 293 -11.49 -6.81 -10.31
C LEU A 293 -10.81 -8.05 -9.68
N ASN A 294 -11.12 -8.37 -8.43
CA ASN A 294 -10.62 -9.59 -7.78
C ASN A 294 -11.09 -10.85 -8.51
N HIS A 295 -12.34 -10.90 -8.96
CA HIS A 295 -12.82 -12.02 -9.74
C HIS A 295 -12.04 -12.18 -11.06
N ALA A 296 -11.84 -11.08 -11.80
CA ALA A 296 -11.09 -11.07 -13.05
C ALA A 296 -9.61 -11.50 -12.88
N LEU A 297 -8.99 -11.15 -11.74
CA LEU A 297 -7.59 -11.44 -11.46
C LEU A 297 -7.37 -12.63 -10.52
N LYS A 298 -8.43 -13.35 -10.13
CA LYS A 298 -8.38 -14.45 -9.15
C LYS A 298 -7.35 -15.52 -9.52
N GLY A 299 -7.23 -15.85 -10.80
CA GLY A 299 -6.30 -16.86 -11.30
C GLY A 299 -4.82 -16.57 -11.05
N ILE A 300 -4.45 -15.29 -10.89
CA ILE A 300 -3.06 -14.85 -10.68
C ILE A 300 -2.80 -14.32 -9.27
N ARG A 301 -3.78 -14.35 -8.38
CA ARG A 301 -3.60 -13.96 -6.97
C ARG A 301 -2.89 -15.08 -6.19
N TYR A 302 -2.15 -14.71 -5.16
CA TYR A 302 -1.72 -15.69 -4.16
C TYR A 302 -2.93 -16.27 -3.41
N GLU A 303 -2.91 -17.59 -3.27
CA GLU A 303 -3.89 -18.33 -2.46
C GLU A 303 -3.43 -18.51 -1.01
N THR A 304 -2.10 -18.45 -0.83
CA THR A 304 -1.43 -18.40 0.45
C THR A 304 -0.09 -17.69 0.30
N VAL A 305 0.31 -17.00 1.36
CA VAL A 305 1.66 -16.43 1.51
C VAL A 305 2.31 -16.87 2.82
N GLY A 306 1.68 -17.79 3.58
CA GLY A 306 2.01 -18.10 4.96
C GLY A 306 1.33 -17.12 5.93
N SER A 307 1.99 -16.02 6.23
CA SER A 307 1.51 -14.93 7.12
C SER A 307 1.61 -13.52 6.51
N LEU A 308 0.71 -12.62 6.85
CA LEU A 308 0.88 -11.18 6.55
C LEU A 308 1.56 -10.43 7.70
N HIS A 309 1.55 -11.05 8.88
CA HIS A 309 2.10 -10.57 10.15
C HIS A 309 3.25 -11.43 10.68
N GLY A 310 3.90 -10.92 11.72
CA GLY A 310 4.77 -11.66 12.62
C GLY A 310 4.02 -12.78 13.37
N GLY A 311 4.79 -13.66 14.01
CA GLY A 311 4.22 -14.70 14.86
C GLY A 311 3.62 -14.09 16.13
N SER A 312 2.59 -14.73 16.69
CA SER A 312 2.06 -14.31 17.99
C SER A 312 2.99 -14.74 19.12
N HIS A 313 3.16 -13.87 20.11
CA HIS A 313 3.98 -14.13 21.30
C HIS A 313 3.14 -14.47 22.54
N ASP A 314 1.96 -13.86 22.69
CA ASP A 314 1.09 -13.93 23.87
C ASP A 314 -0.35 -14.39 23.55
N GLY A 315 -0.59 -14.91 22.35
CA GLY A 315 -1.92 -15.33 21.87
C GLY A 315 -2.76 -14.20 21.27
N GLU A 316 -2.16 -13.02 21.04
CA GLU A 316 -2.75 -11.89 20.37
C GLU A 316 -3.13 -12.17 18.90
N LEU A 317 -4.13 -11.44 18.41
CA LEU A 317 -4.64 -11.62 17.05
C LEU A 317 -3.55 -11.31 16.01
N ARG A 318 -3.37 -12.20 15.03
CA ARG A 318 -2.45 -12.01 13.91
C ARG A 318 -3.08 -12.51 12.61
N VAL A 319 -2.66 -11.93 11.50
CA VAL A 319 -3.04 -12.38 10.16
C VAL A 319 -1.97 -13.36 9.66
N VAL A 320 -2.06 -14.61 10.13
CA VAL A 320 -1.09 -15.70 9.90
C VAL A 320 -1.81 -17.00 9.51
N GLY A 321 -1.16 -17.84 8.70
CA GLY A 321 -1.71 -19.13 8.26
C GLY A 321 -3.10 -18.98 7.62
N TRP A 322 -4.09 -19.66 8.21
CA TRP A 322 -5.47 -19.64 7.71
C TRP A 322 -6.06 -18.23 7.65
N SER A 323 -5.82 -17.35 8.64
CA SER A 323 -6.39 -16.00 8.62
C SER A 323 -5.78 -15.13 7.52
N ALA A 324 -4.49 -15.33 7.19
CA ALA A 324 -3.86 -14.71 6.04
C ALA A 324 -4.48 -15.19 4.72
N ASP A 325 -4.72 -16.50 4.59
CA ASP A 325 -5.38 -17.05 3.41
C ASP A 325 -6.80 -16.51 3.23
N GLN A 326 -7.58 -16.38 4.32
CA GLN A 326 -8.90 -15.76 4.27
C GLN A 326 -8.84 -14.29 3.87
N TRP A 327 -7.85 -13.54 4.36
CA TRP A 327 -7.68 -12.14 3.97
C TRP A 327 -7.36 -12.00 2.48
N LEU A 328 -6.54 -12.89 1.91
CA LEU A 328 -6.26 -12.92 0.47
C LEU A 328 -7.54 -13.19 -0.35
N LYS A 329 -8.44 -14.02 0.18
CA LYS A 329 -9.70 -14.45 -0.45
C LYS A 329 -10.91 -13.60 -0.07
N ARG A 330 -10.74 -12.54 0.73
CA ARG A 330 -11.86 -11.77 1.32
C ARG A 330 -12.83 -11.19 0.29
N LEU A 331 -12.39 -11.00 -0.94
CA LEU A 331 -13.16 -10.44 -2.05
C LEU A 331 -13.74 -11.53 -2.99
N ASP A 332 -13.61 -12.81 -2.64
CA ASP A 332 -14.09 -13.91 -3.48
C ASP A 332 -15.61 -14.01 -3.51
N VAL A 333 -16.12 -14.23 -4.72
CA VAL A 333 -17.53 -14.48 -5.00
C VAL A 333 -17.62 -15.57 -6.06
N GLU A 334 -18.75 -16.27 -6.09
CA GLU A 334 -19.05 -17.27 -7.10
C GLU A 334 -19.48 -16.61 -8.42
N ASN A 335 -19.29 -17.31 -9.53
CA ASN A 335 -19.64 -16.80 -10.88
C ASN A 335 -21.12 -16.38 -10.98
N GLY A 336 -22.01 -17.07 -10.27
CA GLY A 336 -23.45 -16.75 -10.25
C GLY A 336 -23.79 -15.43 -9.56
N GLU A 337 -22.87 -14.87 -8.78
CA GLU A 337 -23.09 -13.62 -8.04
C GLU A 337 -22.67 -12.37 -8.83
N LEU A 338 -21.90 -12.53 -9.92
CA LEU A 338 -21.30 -11.41 -10.65
C LEU A 338 -22.32 -10.39 -11.18
N ALA A 339 -23.47 -10.85 -11.65
CA ALA A 339 -24.52 -9.95 -12.16
C ALA A 339 -25.07 -9.03 -11.04
N ALA A 340 -25.18 -9.53 -9.81
CA ALA A 340 -25.60 -8.74 -8.67
C ALA A 340 -24.53 -7.69 -8.31
N TRP A 341 -23.25 -8.07 -8.36
CA TRP A 341 -22.13 -7.15 -8.12
C TRP A 341 -21.99 -6.07 -9.19
N GLN A 342 -22.21 -6.41 -10.46
CA GLN A 342 -22.28 -5.43 -11.55
C GLN A 342 -23.44 -4.45 -11.37
N THR A 343 -24.59 -4.94 -10.92
CA THR A 343 -25.75 -4.09 -10.61
C THR A 343 -25.46 -3.16 -9.43
N LYS A 344 -24.84 -3.67 -8.36
CA LYS A 344 -24.41 -2.89 -7.20
C LYS A 344 -23.43 -1.79 -7.62
N LEU A 345 -22.45 -2.11 -8.46
CA LEU A 345 -21.51 -1.14 -9.03
C LEU A 345 -22.24 0.00 -9.75
N ILE A 346 -23.07 -0.33 -10.76
CA ILE A 346 -23.74 0.68 -11.59
C ILE A 346 -24.73 1.54 -10.79
N SER A 347 -25.34 0.97 -9.76
CA SER A 347 -26.41 1.66 -9.01
C SER A 347 -25.89 2.56 -7.89
N ASN A 348 -24.76 2.18 -7.26
CA ASN A 348 -24.33 2.77 -6.01
C ASN A 348 -22.98 3.48 -6.10
N GLU A 349 -22.16 3.15 -7.09
CA GLU A 349 -20.81 3.69 -7.20
C GLU A 349 -20.74 4.86 -8.18
N PRO A 350 -19.93 5.89 -7.88
CA PRO A 350 -19.75 7.02 -8.77
C PRO A 350 -18.97 6.63 -10.03
N HIS A 351 -19.37 7.22 -11.16
CA HIS A 351 -18.64 7.09 -12.42
C HIS A 351 -17.28 7.81 -12.36
N LEU A 352 -16.30 7.23 -13.06
CA LEU A 352 -15.03 7.87 -13.34
C LEU A 352 -15.22 9.10 -14.22
N ASN A 353 -14.57 10.18 -13.84
CA ASN A 353 -14.57 11.45 -14.55
C ASN A 353 -13.26 12.22 -14.28
N ALA A 354 -13.13 13.42 -14.82
CA ALA A 354 -11.89 14.20 -14.74
C ALA A 354 -11.48 14.63 -13.31
N THR A 355 -12.37 14.53 -12.31
CA THR A 355 -12.04 14.87 -10.92
C THR A 355 -11.43 13.71 -10.14
N ASN A 356 -11.55 12.46 -10.64
CA ASN A 356 -11.19 11.25 -9.91
C ASN A 356 -10.43 10.21 -10.75
N SER A 357 -10.12 10.52 -11.99
CA SER A 357 -9.33 9.67 -12.89
C SER A 357 -8.40 10.53 -13.74
N LEU A 358 -7.22 10.02 -14.06
CA LEU A 358 -6.28 10.72 -14.93
C LEU A 358 -6.75 10.70 -16.39
N ALA A 359 -6.41 11.76 -17.13
CA ALA A 359 -6.81 11.91 -18.52
C ALA A 359 -6.15 10.87 -19.46
N GLU A 360 -4.99 10.34 -19.09
CA GLU A 360 -4.18 9.39 -19.86
C GLU A 360 -4.67 7.94 -19.79
N ARG A 361 -5.97 7.72 -19.51
CA ARG A 361 -6.58 6.39 -19.50
C ARG A 361 -6.66 5.82 -20.92
N ILE A 362 -6.34 4.53 -21.08
CA ILE A 362 -6.33 3.81 -22.36
C ILE A 362 -7.59 3.01 -22.62
#